data_AF-A0A7S1AN78-F1
#
_entry.id   AF-A0A7S1AN78-F1
#
_cell.length_a   1.000
_cell.length_b   1.000
_cell.length_c   1.000
_cell.angle_alpha   90.00
_cell.angle_beta   90.00
_cell.angle_gamma   90.00
#
_symmetry.space_group_name_H-M   'P 1'
#
loop_
_entity.id
_entity.type
_entity.pdbx_description
1 polymer ?
#
loop_
_entity_poly.entity_id
_entity_poly.type
_entity_poly.pdbx_seq_one_letter_code
_entity_poly.pdbx_strand_id
1 'polypeptide(L)'
;MRVPMMSVPSMQQWRELPLAFWEDEQEERERLAKLQAEDPITLQDVFNTSRALVDAVRDEDVEELRTVVARGEAGEFLQFSVLQACAMSLRNTSLDIVRALVQWGVPLQHEMLSHSMHLVCEVTTRDNFSSAWRILQVLKEGNAEGRLDINEPRPGDGWTPLCVACARACLPLTSKLLELGADPNVITRASETPVALTRRLQPDDTDEQREARKIIANMLRAQGGADTWRDALARAKRS
;
A
#
# COMPACT_ATOMS: atom_id res chain seq x y z
N MET A 1 23.84 10.72 22.31
CA MET A 1 23.48 9.45 22.97
C MET A 1 23.62 8.39 21.89
N ARG A 2 24.63 7.52 21.93
CA ARG A 2 24.81 6.49 20.90
C ARG A 2 23.64 5.51 21.03
N VAL A 3 22.71 5.57 20.08
CA VAL A 3 21.72 4.52 19.88
C VAL A 3 22.52 3.25 19.54
N PRO A 4 22.27 2.10 20.17
CA PRO A 4 23.04 0.90 19.87
C PRO A 4 22.77 0.50 18.43
N MET A 5 23.82 0.30 17.61
CA MET A 5 23.69 -0.36 16.31
C MET A 5 22.85 -1.62 16.52
N MET A 6 21.67 -1.68 15.92
CA MET A 6 20.92 -2.94 15.89
C MET A 6 21.80 -3.97 15.20
N SER A 7 22.09 -5.06 15.90
CA SER A 7 22.94 -6.13 15.38
C SER A 7 22.28 -6.74 14.15
N VAL A 8 23.06 -6.93 13.07
CA VAL A 8 22.65 -7.65 11.85
C VAL A 8 21.82 -8.88 12.23
N PRO A 9 20.62 -9.06 11.65
CA PRO A 9 19.74 -10.18 11.99
C PRO A 9 20.46 -11.51 11.79
N SER A 10 20.14 -12.49 12.62
CA SER A 10 20.65 -13.85 12.41
C SER A 10 20.17 -14.40 11.06
N MET A 11 20.95 -15.30 10.47
CA MET A 11 20.57 -15.95 9.19
C MET A 11 19.19 -16.62 9.24
N GLN A 12 18.76 -17.10 10.41
CA GLN A 12 17.43 -17.66 10.58
C GLN A 12 16.34 -16.58 10.49
N GLN A 13 16.51 -15.47 11.21
CA GLN A 13 15.57 -14.34 11.18
C GLN A 13 15.47 -13.71 9.78
N TRP A 14 16.61 -13.56 9.10
CA TRP A 14 16.64 -13.04 7.74
C TRP A 14 15.89 -13.96 6.76
N ARG A 15 16.04 -15.28 6.86
CA ARG A 15 15.32 -16.23 5.97
C ARG A 15 13.81 -16.19 6.16
N GLU A 16 13.33 -15.83 7.34
CA GLU A 16 11.90 -15.70 7.62
C GLU A 16 11.33 -14.41 7.04
N LEU A 17 12.06 -13.29 7.16
CA LEU A 17 11.64 -11.96 6.71
C LEU A 17 12.77 -11.25 5.93
N PRO A 18 13.10 -11.71 4.71
CA PRO A 18 14.29 -11.24 3.99
C PRO A 18 14.20 -9.77 3.53
N LEU A 19 12.99 -9.20 3.53
CA LEU A 19 12.71 -7.82 3.12
C LEU A 19 12.31 -6.91 4.30
N ALA A 20 12.37 -7.40 5.54
CA ALA A 20 12.16 -6.57 6.73
C ALA A 20 13.36 -5.67 7.00
N PHE A 21 13.09 -4.45 7.46
CA PHE A 21 14.14 -3.47 7.77
C PHE A 21 14.62 -3.67 9.20
N TRP A 22 15.93 -3.78 9.36
CA TRP A 22 16.60 -3.98 10.64
C TRP A 22 17.59 -2.84 10.98
N GLU A 23 17.74 -1.90 10.06
CA GLU A 23 18.51 -0.67 10.19
C GLU A 23 17.65 0.50 9.68
N ASP A 24 17.89 1.71 10.18
CA ASP A 24 17.26 2.91 9.64
C ASP A 24 17.98 3.44 8.38
N GLU A 25 17.43 4.48 7.73
CA GLU A 25 18.00 5.03 6.49
C GLU A 25 19.42 5.59 6.71
N GLN A 26 19.70 6.15 7.88
CA GLN A 26 21.01 6.71 8.20
C GLN A 26 22.04 5.60 8.44
N GLU A 27 21.64 4.55 9.15
CA GLU A 27 22.46 3.35 9.38
C GLU A 27 22.77 2.64 8.05
N GLU A 28 21.79 2.47 7.15
CA GLU A 28 22.02 1.91 5.81
C GLU A 28 23.05 2.76 5.04
N ARG A 29 22.90 4.09 5.05
CA ARG A 29 23.85 5.01 4.40
C ARG A 29 25.26 4.88 4.95
N GLU A 30 25.42 4.75 6.26
CA GLU A 30 26.72 4.56 6.92
C GLU A 30 27.34 3.19 6.58
N ARG A 31 26.53 2.13 6.56
CA ARG A 31 26.96 0.79 6.15
C ARG A 31 27.45 0.78 4.70
N LEU A 32 26.70 1.39 3.78
CA LEU A 32 27.09 1.47 2.36
C LEU A 32 28.36 2.32 2.19
N ALA A 33 28.53 3.41 2.93
CA ALA A 33 29.75 4.21 2.92
C ALA A 33 30.98 3.42 3.41
N LYS A 34 30.79 2.56 4.43
CA LYS A 34 31.83 1.66 4.91
C LYS A 34 32.19 0.59 3.88
N LEU A 35 31.20 -0.06 3.27
CA LEU A 35 31.42 -1.02 2.18
C LEU A 35 32.13 -0.37 0.98
N GLN A 36 31.77 0.86 0.63
CA GLN A 36 32.44 1.59 -0.45
C GLN A 36 33.94 1.77 -0.21
N ALA A 37 34.37 1.91 1.05
CA ALA A 37 35.77 2.10 1.42
C ALA A 37 36.51 0.77 1.66
N GLU A 38 35.85 -0.23 2.24
CA GLU A 38 36.48 -1.46 2.71
C GLU A 38 36.28 -2.65 1.76
N ASP A 39 35.12 -2.74 1.10
CA ASP A 39 34.75 -3.86 0.22
C ASP A 39 33.81 -3.44 -0.94
N PRO A 40 34.35 -2.85 -2.01
CA PRO A 40 33.57 -2.41 -3.16
C PRO A 40 32.90 -3.55 -3.94
N ILE A 41 33.38 -4.79 -3.81
CA ILE A 41 32.80 -5.95 -4.50
C ILE A 41 31.46 -6.29 -3.86
N THR A 42 31.44 -6.45 -2.53
CA THR A 42 30.20 -6.67 -1.77
C THR A 42 29.21 -5.53 -2.01
N LEU A 43 29.66 -4.26 -2.06
CA LEU A 43 28.78 -3.14 -2.40
C LEU A 43 28.14 -3.28 -3.78
N GLN A 44 28.91 -3.71 -4.78
CA GLN A 44 28.39 -3.94 -6.13
C GLN A 44 27.35 -5.06 -6.16
N ASP A 45 27.53 -6.11 -5.36
CA ASP A 45 26.57 -7.20 -5.23
C ASP A 45 25.27 -6.74 -4.58
N VAL A 46 25.31 -5.90 -3.54
CA VAL A 46 24.12 -5.24 -2.96
C VAL A 46 23.33 -4.49 -4.04
N PHE A 47 24.00 -3.69 -4.87
CA PHE A 47 23.33 -2.97 -5.96
C PHE A 47 22.76 -3.90 -7.03
N ASN A 48 23.48 -4.96 -7.39
CA ASN A 48 23.05 -5.93 -8.39
C ASN A 48 21.82 -6.72 -7.91
N THR A 49 21.85 -7.26 -6.70
CA THR A 49 20.75 -8.02 -6.10
C THR A 49 19.51 -7.14 -5.90
N SER A 50 19.70 -5.92 -5.40
CA SER A 50 18.62 -4.94 -5.25
C SER A 50 17.99 -4.53 -6.57
N ARG A 51 18.80 -4.42 -7.64
CA ARG A 51 18.29 -4.15 -8.99
C ARG A 51 17.55 -5.36 -9.56
N ALA A 52 18.07 -6.57 -9.38
CA ALA A 52 17.43 -7.80 -9.85
C ALA A 52 16.05 -7.99 -9.20
N LEU A 53 15.88 -7.62 -7.93
CA LEU A 53 14.59 -7.61 -7.24
C LEU A 53 13.57 -6.71 -7.97
N VAL A 54 13.97 -5.48 -8.28
CA VAL A 54 13.11 -4.51 -8.97
C VAL A 54 12.83 -4.93 -10.42
N ASP A 55 13.85 -5.46 -11.11
CA ASP A 55 13.74 -5.92 -12.50
C ASP A 55 12.75 -7.09 -12.60
N ALA A 56 12.83 -8.08 -11.70
CA ALA A 56 11.88 -9.19 -11.66
C ALA A 56 10.43 -8.73 -11.43
N VAL A 57 10.19 -7.73 -10.56
CA VAL A 57 8.85 -7.16 -10.38
C VAL A 57 8.37 -6.40 -11.62
N ARG A 58 9.26 -5.61 -12.24
CA ARG A 58 8.92 -4.86 -13.45
C ARG A 58 8.50 -5.78 -14.59
N ASP A 59 9.20 -6.90 -14.72
CA ASP A 59 9.00 -7.86 -15.80
C ASP A 59 7.90 -8.89 -15.46
N GLU A 60 7.25 -8.73 -14.29
CA GLU A 60 6.20 -9.60 -13.74
C GLU A 60 6.62 -11.08 -13.59
N ASP A 61 7.92 -11.31 -13.39
CA ASP A 61 8.50 -12.64 -13.23
C ASP A 61 8.58 -13.05 -11.75
N VAL A 62 7.54 -13.77 -11.31
CA VAL A 62 7.43 -14.25 -9.92
C VAL A 62 8.51 -15.29 -9.60
N GLU A 63 8.94 -16.08 -10.57
CA GLU A 63 9.93 -17.16 -10.34
C GLU A 63 11.34 -16.59 -10.21
N GLU A 64 11.69 -15.61 -11.05
CA GLU A 64 12.93 -14.85 -10.91
C GLU A 64 12.93 -14.07 -9.59
N LEU A 65 11.81 -13.43 -9.23
CA LEU A 65 11.68 -12.73 -7.95
C LEU A 65 11.97 -13.66 -6.76
N ARG A 66 11.40 -14.87 -6.77
CA ARG A 66 11.66 -15.89 -5.73
C ARG A 66 13.12 -16.34 -5.74
N THR A 67 13.71 -16.49 -6.91
CA THR A 67 15.11 -16.92 -7.05
C THR A 67 16.07 -15.86 -6.51
N VAL A 68 15.84 -14.58 -6.82
CA VAL A 68 16.60 -13.44 -6.30
C VAL A 68 16.53 -13.41 -4.77
N VAL A 69 15.32 -13.47 -4.19
CA VAL A 69 15.15 -13.45 -2.73
C VAL A 69 15.74 -14.68 -2.04
N ALA A 70 15.63 -15.87 -2.65
CA ALA A 70 16.18 -17.10 -2.09
C ALA A 70 17.72 -17.15 -2.11
N ARG A 71 18.36 -16.47 -3.07
CA ARG A 71 19.81 -16.41 -3.21
C ARG A 71 20.46 -15.23 -2.50
N GLY A 72 19.69 -14.19 -2.16
CA GLY A 72 20.22 -13.01 -1.50
C GLY A 72 20.81 -13.32 -0.12
N GLU A 73 21.55 -12.35 0.40
CA GLU A 73 22.10 -12.38 1.75
C GLU A 73 21.60 -11.19 2.60
N ALA A 74 21.82 -11.28 3.92
CA ALA A 74 21.43 -10.22 4.84
C ALA A 74 22.15 -8.91 4.52
N GLY A 75 21.37 -7.87 4.19
CA GLY A 75 21.89 -6.54 3.83
C GLY A 75 22.12 -6.31 2.34
N GLU A 76 21.77 -7.26 1.46
CA GLU A 76 21.84 -7.08 0.00
C GLU A 76 20.63 -6.38 -0.62
N PHE A 77 19.50 -6.33 0.10
CA PHE A 77 18.29 -5.62 -0.34
C PHE A 77 18.26 -4.21 0.23
N LEU A 78 18.46 -3.23 -0.64
CA LEU A 78 18.36 -1.81 -0.29
C LEU A 78 16.93 -1.43 0.04
N GLN A 79 16.74 -0.64 1.08
CA GLN A 79 15.42 -0.20 1.54
C GLN A 79 14.61 0.45 0.42
N PHE A 80 15.23 1.35 -0.33
CA PHE A 80 14.60 2.01 -1.48
C PHE A 80 14.12 1.02 -2.54
N SER A 81 14.94 0.02 -2.89
CA SER A 81 14.60 -1.00 -3.89
C SER A 81 13.43 -1.88 -3.45
N VAL A 82 13.38 -2.24 -2.17
CA VAL A 82 12.27 -3.01 -1.59
C VAL A 82 10.95 -2.23 -1.65
N LEU A 83 10.97 -0.95 -1.23
CA LEU A 83 9.79 -0.08 -1.27
C LEU A 83 9.34 0.18 -2.71
N GLN A 84 10.27 0.41 -3.63
CA GLN A 84 9.98 0.59 -5.05
C GLN A 84 9.35 -0.68 -5.66
N ALA A 85 9.91 -1.86 -5.39
CA ALA A 85 9.36 -3.13 -5.85
C ALA A 85 7.92 -3.33 -5.34
N CYS A 86 7.67 -3.04 -4.06
CA CYS A 86 6.31 -3.09 -3.51
C CYS A 86 5.37 -2.12 -4.25
N ALA A 87 5.73 -0.85 -4.37
CA ALA A 87 4.92 0.17 -5.04
C ALA A 87 4.64 -0.18 -6.52
N MET A 88 5.60 -0.75 -7.24
CA MET A 88 5.43 -1.22 -8.63
C MET A 88 4.46 -2.39 -8.72
N SER A 89 4.61 -3.40 -7.86
CA SER A 89 3.69 -4.56 -7.84
C SER A 89 2.24 -4.17 -7.55
N LEU A 90 2.01 -3.17 -6.70
CA LEU A 90 0.70 -2.61 -6.41
C LEU A 90 0.10 -1.89 -7.62
N ARG A 91 0.91 -1.12 -8.36
CA ARG A 91 0.49 -0.43 -9.59
C ARG A 91 0.11 -1.41 -10.69
N ASN A 92 0.86 -2.48 -10.83
CA ASN A 92 0.60 -3.54 -11.82
C ASN A 92 -0.56 -4.45 -11.39
N THR A 93 -1.02 -4.34 -10.13
CA THR A 93 -2.03 -5.23 -9.54
C THR A 93 -1.58 -6.70 -9.53
N SER A 94 -0.27 -6.95 -9.45
CA SER A 94 0.35 -8.28 -9.51
C SER A 94 0.24 -8.97 -8.15
N LEU A 95 -0.90 -9.64 -7.94
CA LEU A 95 -1.31 -10.21 -6.66
C LEU A 95 -0.28 -11.17 -6.05
N ASP A 96 0.33 -12.04 -6.85
CA ASP A 96 1.26 -13.05 -6.33
C ASP A 96 2.60 -12.43 -5.89
N ILE A 97 3.06 -11.41 -6.59
CA ILE A 97 4.22 -10.59 -6.19
C ILE A 97 3.91 -9.87 -4.88
N VAL A 98 2.77 -9.17 -4.80
CA VAL A 98 2.37 -8.45 -3.58
C VAL A 98 2.31 -9.39 -2.39
N ARG A 99 1.71 -10.59 -2.55
CA ARG A 99 1.69 -11.59 -1.47
C ARG A 99 3.08 -12.02 -1.06
N ALA A 100 3.97 -12.31 -2.01
CA ALA A 100 5.33 -12.72 -1.71
C ALA A 100 6.09 -11.64 -0.95
N LEU A 101 6.04 -10.40 -1.42
CA LEU A 101 6.66 -9.25 -0.76
C LEU A 101 6.13 -9.03 0.66
N VAL A 102 4.81 -9.10 0.86
CA VAL A 102 4.21 -8.97 2.20
C VAL A 102 4.64 -10.13 3.11
N GLN A 103 4.64 -11.37 2.61
CA GLN A 103 5.11 -12.54 3.36
C GLN A 103 6.58 -12.43 3.76
N TRP A 104 7.42 -11.81 2.93
CA TRP A 104 8.84 -11.58 3.19
C TRP A 104 9.14 -10.38 4.09
N GLY A 105 8.12 -9.73 4.65
CA GLY A 105 8.31 -8.70 5.67
C GLY A 105 8.52 -7.30 5.13
N VAL A 106 8.05 -6.96 3.92
CA VAL A 106 8.10 -5.56 3.46
C VAL A 106 7.46 -4.63 4.51
N PRO A 107 8.11 -3.51 4.88
CA PRO A 107 7.66 -2.63 5.95
C PRO A 107 6.47 -1.77 5.48
N LEU A 108 5.27 -2.35 5.56
CA LEU A 108 4.03 -1.73 5.05
C LEU A 108 3.74 -0.35 5.63
N GLN A 109 4.15 -0.08 6.87
CA GLN A 109 3.91 1.19 7.57
C GLN A 109 4.91 2.29 7.19
N HIS A 110 5.87 2.01 6.30
CA HIS A 110 6.82 3.00 5.81
C HIS A 110 6.08 4.15 5.09
N GLU A 111 6.57 5.39 5.24
CA GLU A 111 5.90 6.59 4.70
C GLU A 111 5.65 6.53 3.19
N MET A 112 6.57 5.94 2.43
CA MET A 112 6.45 5.72 0.98
C MET A 112 5.29 4.79 0.59
N LEU A 113 4.87 3.89 1.50
CA LEU A 113 3.78 2.95 1.28
C LEU A 113 2.47 3.42 1.93
N SER A 114 2.43 4.58 2.60
CA SER A 114 1.25 5.10 3.30
C SER A 114 0.00 5.23 2.41
N HIS A 115 0.17 5.50 1.11
CA HIS A 115 -0.93 5.65 0.16
C HIS A 115 -1.17 4.40 -0.72
N SER A 116 -0.66 3.23 -0.32
CA SER A 116 -0.73 2.00 -1.11
C SER A 116 -2.16 1.54 -1.37
N MET A 117 -3.04 1.60 -0.36
CA MET A 117 -4.45 1.21 -0.54
C MET A 117 -5.19 2.15 -1.50
N HIS A 118 -4.87 3.45 -1.50
CA HIS A 118 -5.42 4.42 -2.44
C HIS A 118 -4.97 4.11 -3.87
N LEU A 119 -3.66 3.86 -4.06
CA LEU A 119 -3.08 3.50 -5.35
C LEU A 119 -3.79 2.28 -5.95
N VAL A 120 -3.98 1.21 -5.16
CA VAL A 120 -4.68 0.00 -5.62
C VAL A 120 -6.11 0.33 -6.07
N CYS A 121 -6.84 1.17 -5.33
CA CYS A 121 -8.17 1.61 -5.72
C CYS A 121 -8.18 2.45 -7.02
N GLU A 122 -7.14 3.25 -7.26
CA GLU A 122 -7.01 4.09 -8.46
C GLU A 122 -6.69 3.29 -9.72
N VAL A 123 -5.86 2.25 -9.61
CA VAL A 123 -5.53 1.37 -10.74
C VAL A 123 -6.56 0.26 -10.97
N THR A 124 -7.56 0.14 -10.08
CA THR A 124 -8.62 -0.86 -10.23
C THR A 124 -9.49 -0.57 -11.46
N THR A 125 -9.57 -1.56 -12.34
CA THR A 125 -10.44 -1.65 -13.51
C THR A 125 -11.38 -2.85 -13.36
N ARG A 126 -12.26 -3.08 -14.34
CA ARG A 126 -13.12 -4.27 -14.37
C ARG A 126 -12.30 -5.56 -14.51
N ASP A 127 -11.21 -5.51 -15.26
CA ASP A 127 -10.41 -6.70 -15.62
C ASP A 127 -9.52 -7.16 -14.47
N ASN A 128 -8.97 -6.23 -13.68
CA ASN A 128 -8.09 -6.54 -12.56
C ASN A 128 -8.79 -6.53 -11.18
N PHE A 129 -10.12 -6.37 -11.13
CA PHE A 129 -10.87 -6.17 -9.88
C PHE A 129 -10.61 -7.27 -8.84
N SER A 130 -10.61 -8.54 -9.25
CA SER A 130 -10.37 -9.67 -8.36
C SER A 130 -8.99 -9.61 -7.70
N SER A 131 -7.97 -9.21 -8.46
CA SER A 131 -6.61 -9.04 -7.96
C SER A 131 -6.51 -7.84 -7.03
N ALA A 132 -7.05 -6.68 -7.43
CA ALA A 132 -7.03 -5.46 -6.64
C ALA A 132 -7.74 -5.63 -5.29
N TRP A 133 -8.93 -6.26 -5.31
CA TRP A 133 -9.67 -6.59 -4.09
C TRP A 133 -8.84 -7.45 -3.14
N ARG A 134 -8.22 -8.51 -3.68
CA ARG A 134 -7.45 -9.43 -2.84
C ARG A 134 -6.15 -8.80 -2.34
N ILE A 135 -5.55 -7.87 -3.09
CA ILE A 135 -4.43 -7.03 -2.64
C ILE A 135 -4.86 -6.17 -1.44
N LEU A 136 -6.02 -5.50 -1.49
CA LEU A 136 -6.52 -4.70 -0.36
C LEU A 136 -6.70 -5.54 0.91
N GLN A 137 -7.17 -6.78 0.76
CA GLN A 137 -7.24 -7.73 1.88
C GLN A 137 -5.86 -8.05 2.45
N VAL A 138 -4.89 -8.37 1.59
CA VAL A 138 -3.50 -8.66 2.00
C VAL A 138 -2.88 -7.48 2.74
N LEU A 139 -3.05 -6.25 2.25
CA LEU A 139 -2.51 -5.05 2.90
C LEU A 139 -3.16 -4.76 4.25
N LYS A 140 -4.47 -5.04 4.39
CA LYS A 140 -5.21 -4.88 5.65
C LYS A 140 -4.88 -5.97 6.67
N GLU A 141 -4.68 -7.21 6.20
CA GLU A 141 -4.22 -8.33 7.03
C GLU A 141 -2.79 -8.08 7.52
N GLY A 142 -1.94 -7.57 6.63
CA GLY A 142 -0.55 -7.18 6.92
C GLY A 142 0.41 -8.35 6.99
N ASN A 143 1.54 -8.12 7.64
CA ASN A 143 2.58 -9.09 7.94
C ASN A 143 3.11 -8.89 9.38
N ALA A 144 4.25 -9.49 9.71
CA ALA A 144 4.89 -9.35 11.01
C ALA A 144 5.31 -7.90 11.34
N GLU A 145 5.65 -7.10 10.34
CA GLU A 145 6.08 -5.69 10.48
C GLU A 145 4.89 -4.72 10.63
N GLY A 146 3.68 -5.18 10.30
CA GLY A 146 2.45 -4.44 10.52
C GLY A 146 1.44 -4.55 9.38
N ARG A 147 0.46 -3.66 9.41
CA ARG A 147 -0.67 -3.62 8.48
C ARG A 147 -1.06 -2.20 8.15
N LEU A 148 -1.79 -2.01 7.06
CA LEU A 148 -2.35 -0.72 6.69
C LEU A 148 -3.78 -0.57 7.21
N ASP A 149 -4.11 0.62 7.70
CA ASP A 149 -5.48 0.99 8.06
C ASP A 149 -6.25 1.43 6.81
N ILE A 150 -7.39 0.77 6.57
CA ILE A 150 -8.31 1.07 5.45
C ILE A 150 -8.94 2.47 5.57
N ASN A 151 -8.88 3.08 6.75
CA ASN A 151 -9.43 4.40 7.03
C ASN A 151 -8.39 5.51 7.06
N GLU A 152 -7.10 5.20 6.84
CA GLU A 152 -6.04 6.19 6.88
C GLU A 152 -6.22 7.25 5.76
N PRO A 153 -6.38 8.53 6.12
CA PRO A 153 -6.47 9.60 5.13
C PRO A 153 -5.11 9.87 4.50
N ARG A 154 -5.00 9.85 3.17
CA ARG A 154 -3.70 10.11 2.53
C ARG A 154 -3.24 11.56 2.74
N PRO A 155 -1.92 11.84 2.81
CA PRO A 155 -1.40 13.15 3.18
C PRO A 155 -1.80 14.34 2.29
N GLY A 156 -2.04 14.13 0.99
CA GLY A 156 -2.30 15.23 0.05
C GLY A 156 -3.69 15.89 0.19
N ASP A 157 -4.75 15.07 0.21
CA ASP A 157 -6.14 15.53 0.13
C ASP A 157 -7.03 14.98 1.26
N GLY A 158 -6.49 14.09 2.10
CA GLY A 158 -7.22 13.45 3.19
C GLY A 158 -8.25 12.44 2.69
N TRP A 159 -8.10 11.94 1.47
CA TRP A 159 -8.98 10.90 0.97
C TRP A 159 -8.64 9.57 1.61
N THR A 160 -9.65 8.75 1.86
CA THR A 160 -9.50 7.33 2.15
C THR A 160 -9.64 6.51 0.86
N PRO A 161 -9.30 5.21 0.87
CA PRO A 161 -9.64 4.29 -0.22
C PRO A 161 -11.14 4.34 -0.58
N LEU A 162 -12.02 4.50 0.42
CA LEU A 162 -13.47 4.64 0.18
C LEU A 162 -13.80 5.94 -0.56
N CYS A 163 -13.13 7.06 -0.24
CA CYS A 163 -13.28 8.31 -0.99
C CYS A 163 -12.93 8.13 -2.47
N VAL A 164 -11.85 7.42 -2.79
CA VAL A 164 -11.43 7.12 -4.18
C VAL A 164 -12.54 6.34 -4.92
N ALA A 165 -13.06 5.27 -4.31
CA ALA A 165 -14.12 4.46 -4.92
C ALA A 165 -15.41 5.26 -5.17
N CYS A 166 -15.80 6.13 -4.22
CA CYS A 166 -16.98 6.98 -4.33
C CYS A 166 -16.83 8.03 -5.44
N ALA A 167 -15.68 8.70 -5.51
CA ALA A 167 -15.42 9.73 -6.53
C ALA A 167 -15.45 9.15 -7.95
N ARG A 168 -14.94 7.92 -8.13
CA ARG A 168 -14.92 7.18 -9.41
C ARG A 168 -16.25 6.49 -9.77
N ALA A 169 -17.25 6.57 -8.89
CA ALA A 169 -18.51 5.84 -9.03
C ALA A 169 -18.33 4.31 -9.18
N CYS A 170 -17.30 3.73 -8.54
CA CYS A 170 -17.05 2.30 -8.62
C CYS A 170 -17.87 1.55 -7.56
N LEU A 171 -19.08 1.12 -7.93
CA LEU A 171 -20.01 0.43 -7.04
C LEU A 171 -19.42 -0.87 -6.44
N PRO A 172 -18.81 -1.79 -7.23
CA PRO A 172 -18.24 -3.02 -6.68
C PRO A 172 -17.15 -2.75 -5.66
N LEU A 173 -16.24 -1.81 -5.95
CA LEU A 173 -15.15 -1.45 -5.05
C LEU A 173 -15.68 -0.79 -3.77
N THR A 174 -16.69 0.08 -3.89
CA THR A 174 -17.33 0.73 -2.72
C THR A 174 -17.95 -0.32 -1.79
N SER A 175 -18.72 -1.27 -2.34
CA SER A 175 -19.30 -2.37 -1.55
C SER A 175 -18.22 -3.15 -0.81
N LYS A 176 -17.16 -3.51 -1.53
CA LYS A 176 -16.05 -4.30 -0.99
C LYS A 176 -15.24 -3.58 0.08
N LEU A 177 -15.00 -2.28 -0.08
CA LEU A 177 -14.35 -1.47 0.96
C LEU A 177 -15.20 -1.37 2.23
N LEU A 178 -16.52 -1.24 2.10
CA LEU A 178 -17.43 -1.27 3.25
C LEU A 178 -17.43 -2.65 3.94
N GLU A 179 -17.38 -3.75 3.18
CA GLU A 179 -17.19 -5.09 3.73
C GLU A 179 -15.85 -5.25 4.48
N LEU A 180 -14.80 -4.50 4.09
CA LEU A 180 -13.54 -4.43 4.84
C LEU A 180 -13.59 -3.51 6.07
N GLY A 181 -14.72 -2.89 6.37
CA GLY A 181 -14.85 -1.98 7.51
C GLY A 181 -14.33 -0.58 7.24
N ALA A 182 -14.37 -0.12 5.99
CA ALA A 182 -14.14 1.29 5.68
C ALA A 182 -15.24 2.17 6.30
N ASP A 183 -14.84 3.22 7.01
CA ASP A 183 -15.73 4.18 7.66
C ASP A 183 -16.30 5.17 6.61
N PRO A 184 -17.63 5.19 6.42
CA PRO A 184 -18.29 6.08 5.46
C PRO A 184 -18.36 7.55 5.93
N ASN A 185 -17.72 7.90 7.05
CA ASN A 185 -17.75 9.25 7.64
C ASN A 185 -16.39 9.95 7.70
N VAL A 186 -15.29 9.36 7.20
CA VAL A 186 -13.99 10.05 7.17
C VAL A 186 -14.06 11.31 6.29
N ILE A 187 -13.71 12.46 6.86
CA ILE A 187 -13.84 13.76 6.22
C ILE A 187 -12.53 14.12 5.52
N THR A 188 -12.59 14.45 4.23
CA THR A 188 -11.43 14.89 3.45
C THR A 188 -10.98 16.30 3.85
N ARG A 189 -9.78 16.72 3.42
CA ARG A 189 -9.29 18.10 3.63
C ARG A 189 -10.19 19.15 2.96
N ALA A 190 -10.94 18.77 1.93
CA ALA A 190 -11.95 19.62 1.28
C ALA A 190 -13.29 19.67 2.04
N SER A 191 -13.36 19.12 3.26
CA SER A 191 -14.59 19.03 4.07
C SER A 191 -15.70 18.22 3.38
N GLU A 192 -15.33 17.19 2.62
CA GLU A 192 -16.27 16.29 1.95
C GLU A 192 -16.31 14.94 2.66
N THR A 193 -17.50 14.36 2.75
CA THR A 193 -17.69 12.96 3.17
C THR A 193 -17.70 12.04 1.95
N PRO A 194 -17.50 10.72 2.13
CA PRO A 194 -17.69 9.74 1.05
C PRO A 194 -19.04 9.88 0.34
N VAL A 195 -20.13 10.14 1.08
CA VAL A 195 -21.47 10.39 0.49
C VAL A 195 -21.45 11.63 -0.38
N ALA A 196 -20.82 12.72 0.06
CA ALA A 196 -20.74 13.96 -0.70
C ALA A 196 -19.97 13.77 -2.01
N LEU A 197 -18.90 12.97 -2.00
CA LEU A 197 -18.06 12.67 -3.18
C LEU A 197 -18.82 11.95 -4.29
N THR A 198 -19.88 11.19 -3.98
CA THR A 198 -20.70 10.53 -5.01
C THR A 198 -21.36 11.53 -5.95
N ARG A 199 -21.59 12.78 -5.50
CA ARG A 199 -22.20 13.85 -6.29
C ARG A 199 -21.24 14.54 -7.26
N ARG A 200 -19.94 14.26 -7.18
CA ARG A 200 -18.96 14.79 -8.13
C ARG A 200 -19.16 14.14 -9.50
N LEU A 201 -19.82 14.85 -10.40
CA LEU A 201 -19.90 14.44 -11.80
C LEU A 201 -18.56 14.68 -12.48
N GLN A 202 -18.08 13.68 -13.22
CA GLN A 202 -16.96 13.86 -14.14
C GLN A 202 -17.51 14.11 -15.56
N PRO A 203 -16.85 14.96 -16.38
CA PRO A 203 -17.29 15.22 -17.74
C PRO A 203 -17.43 13.95 -18.61
N ASP A 204 -16.60 12.96 -18.33
CA ASP A 204 -16.51 11.65 -18.98
C ASP A 204 -17.31 10.53 -18.28
N ASP A 205 -18.16 10.86 -17.29
CA ASP A 205 -19.02 9.88 -16.64
C ASP A 205 -19.96 9.20 -17.65
N THR A 206 -19.85 7.87 -17.74
CA THR A 206 -20.78 6.98 -18.44
C THR A 206 -22.18 7.00 -17.79
N ASP A 207 -23.20 6.57 -18.53
CA ASP A 207 -24.56 6.45 -17.99
C ASP A 207 -24.60 5.45 -16.82
N GLU A 208 -23.83 4.36 -16.89
CA GLU A 208 -23.67 3.42 -15.80
C GLU A 208 -23.07 4.08 -14.55
N GLN A 209 -22.07 4.95 -14.70
CA GLN A 209 -21.49 5.68 -13.57
C GLN A 209 -22.47 6.67 -12.96
N ARG A 210 -23.27 7.38 -13.78
CA ARG A 210 -24.30 8.31 -13.29
C ARG A 210 -25.35 7.61 -12.44
N GLU A 211 -25.78 6.41 -12.84
CA GLU A 211 -26.70 5.61 -12.04
C GLU A 211 -26.01 4.98 -10.82
N ALA A 212 -24.77 4.50 -10.96
CA ALA A 212 -23.98 3.97 -9.85
C ALA A 212 -23.80 5.00 -8.72
N ARG A 213 -23.60 6.28 -9.02
CA ARG A 213 -23.47 7.35 -8.01
C ARG A 213 -24.66 7.40 -7.04
N LYS A 214 -25.89 7.29 -7.56
CA LYS A 214 -27.11 7.27 -6.73
C LYS A 214 -27.17 6.03 -5.84
N ILE A 215 -26.83 4.86 -6.41
CA ILE A 215 -26.80 3.59 -5.69
C ILE A 215 -25.77 3.63 -4.57
N ILE A 216 -24.55 4.10 -4.87
CA ILE A 216 -23.47 4.24 -3.88
C ILE A 216 -23.88 5.20 -2.77
N ALA A 217 -24.48 6.35 -3.09
CA ALA A 217 -24.94 7.30 -2.08
C ALA A 217 -25.95 6.66 -1.11
N ASN A 218 -26.91 5.90 -1.64
CA ASN A 218 -27.90 5.19 -0.83
C ASN A 218 -27.27 4.08 0.02
N MET A 219 -26.33 3.33 -0.55
CA MET A 219 -25.57 2.29 0.16
C MET A 219 -24.80 2.86 1.36
N LEU A 220 -24.09 3.97 1.15
CA LEU A 220 -23.35 4.64 2.23
C LEU A 220 -24.28 5.15 3.32
N ARG A 221 -25.43 5.77 2.96
CA ARG A 221 -26.42 6.22 3.95
C ARG A 221 -26.98 5.05 4.77
N ALA A 222 -27.24 3.92 4.13
CA ALA A 222 -27.70 2.71 4.82
C ALA A 222 -26.65 2.17 5.81
N GLN A 223 -25.36 2.39 5.54
CA GLN A 223 -24.24 2.07 6.44
C GLN A 223 -23.92 3.21 7.43
N GLY A 224 -24.81 4.18 7.62
CA GLY A 224 -24.60 5.27 8.57
C GLY A 224 -23.62 6.35 8.09
N GLY A 225 -23.39 6.45 6.78
CA GLY A 225 -22.67 7.55 6.13
C GLY A 225 -23.46 8.86 6.17
N ALA A 226 -22.77 9.97 6.37
CA ALA A 226 -23.36 11.31 6.48
C ALA A 226 -23.26 12.11 5.18
N ASP A 227 -24.32 12.83 4.81
CA ASP A 227 -24.35 13.69 3.61
C ASP A 227 -23.46 14.94 3.72
N THR A 228 -23.15 15.38 4.95
CA THR A 228 -22.31 16.54 5.24
C THR A 228 -21.28 16.24 6.31
N TRP A 229 -20.15 16.97 6.27
CA TRP A 229 -19.10 16.85 7.28
C TRP A 229 -19.56 17.23 8.68
N ARG A 230 -20.54 18.15 8.82
CA ARG A 230 -21.11 18.54 10.11
C ARG A 230 -21.86 17.38 10.75
N ASP A 231 -22.62 16.65 9.95
CA ASP A 231 -23.36 15.47 10.41
C ASP A 231 -22.41 14.33 10.78
N ALA A 232 -21.34 14.13 10.00
CA ALA A 232 -20.27 13.17 10.32
C ALA A 232 -19.62 13.48 11.68
N LEU A 233 -19.21 14.74 11.92
CA LEU A 233 -18.66 15.16 13.21
C LEU A 233 -19.66 15.02 14.36
N ALA A 234 -20.93 15.31 14.12
CA ALA A 234 -21.97 15.15 15.14
C ALA A 234 -22.18 13.67 15.51
N ARG A 235 -21.98 12.74 14.57
CA ARG A 235 -22.04 11.29 14.82
C ARG A 235 -20.81 10.80 15.58
N ALA A 236 -19.60 11.23 15.18
CA ALA A 236 -18.35 10.87 15.86
C ALA A 236 -18.31 11.31 17.33
N LYS A 237 -19.00 12.39 17.70
CA LYS A 237 -19.13 12.85 19.10
C LYS A 237 -20.12 12.04 19.95
N ARG A 238 -20.95 11.20 19.32
CA ARG A 238 -22.00 10.40 19.99
C ARG A 238 -21.63 8.93 20.16
N SER A 239 -20.63 8.45 19.43
CA SER A 239 -20.02 7.11 19.52
C SER A 239 -18.94 7.07 20.58
#